data_AF-A0A2H9HY89-F1
#
_entry.id   AF-A0A2H9HY89-F1
#
_cell.length_a   1.000
_cell.length_b   1.000
_cell.length_c   1.000
_cell.angle_alpha   90.00
_cell.angle_beta   90.00
_cell.angle_gamma   90.00
#
_symmetry.space_group_name_H-M   'P 1'
#
loop_
_entity.id
_entity.type
_entity.pdbx_description
1 polymer ?
#
loop_
_entity_poly.entity_id
_entity_poly.type
_entity_poly.pdbx_seq_one_letter_code
_entity_poly.pdbx_strand_id
1 'polypeptide(L)'
;MSTNDLFPPFLYQVGLGGIGGFLVGYAVKKIIKILAVLIGAFIVFILYLGYIGVLNVNYDKLTDFVEKAMPYLEKAPGFLLPMISSLPFAGSFLLGFALGLKKG
;
A
#
# COMPACT_ATOMS: atom_id res chain seq x y z
N MET A 1 -35.87 18.49 -9.11
CA MET A 1 -34.90 18.63 -8.00
C MET A 1 -33.88 19.66 -8.45
N SER A 2 -33.70 20.76 -7.70
CA SER A 2 -32.80 21.84 -8.11
C SER A 2 -31.36 21.37 -7.97
N THR A 3 -30.48 21.77 -8.90
CA THR A 3 -29.05 21.46 -8.87
C THR A 3 -28.36 21.89 -7.57
N ASN A 4 -28.93 22.86 -6.84
CA ASN A 4 -28.42 23.37 -5.56
C ASN A 4 -28.52 22.36 -4.40
N ASP A 5 -29.39 21.34 -4.47
CA ASP A 5 -29.54 20.34 -3.40
C ASP A 5 -28.52 19.18 -3.52
N LEU A 6 -27.82 19.09 -4.66
CA LEU A 6 -26.86 18.01 -4.97
C LEU A 6 -25.39 18.40 -4.73
N PHE A 7 -25.09 19.70 -4.66
CA PHE A 7 -23.74 20.21 -4.42
C PHE A 7 -23.20 19.95 -3.00
N PRO A 8 -23.97 20.21 -1.92
CA PRO A 8 -23.49 19.97 -0.55
C PRO A 8 -23.12 18.49 -0.26
N PRO A 9 -23.94 17.49 -0.66
CA PRO A 9 -23.60 16.08 -0.48
C PRO A 9 -22.34 15.64 -1.25
N PHE A 10 -22.17 16.16 -2.47
CA PHE A 10 -21.02 15.82 -3.33
C PHE A 10 -19.70 16.38 -2.77
N LEU A 11 -19.71 17.65 -2.34
CA LEU A 11 -18.52 18.29 -1.76
C LEU A 11 -18.09 17.61 -0.45
N TYR A 12 -19.07 17.18 0.36
CA TYR A 12 -18.81 16.43 1.59
C TYR A 12 -18.17 15.06 1.32
N GLN A 13 -18.69 14.31 0.33
CA GLN A 13 -18.12 13.02 -0.07
C GLN A 13 -16.70 13.15 -0.63
N VAL A 14 -16.45 14.16 -1.46
CA VAL A 14 -15.12 14.41 -2.05
C VAL A 14 -14.12 14.89 -0.99
N GLY A 15 -14.55 15.76 -0.07
CA GLY A 15 -13.70 16.26 1.01
C GLY A 15 -13.30 15.16 1.98
N LEU A 16 -14.26 14.35 2.44
CA LEU A 16 -13.98 13.21 3.31
C LEU A 16 -13.14 12.14 2.62
N GLY A 17 -13.44 11.82 1.36
CA GLY A 17 -12.65 10.89 0.56
C GLY A 17 -11.21 11.35 0.43
N GLY A 18 -10.98 12.57 -0.04
CA GLY A 18 -9.63 13.14 -0.23
C GLY A 18 -8.80 13.24 1.04
N ILE A 19 -9.37 13.82 2.11
CA ILE A 19 -8.65 13.97 3.39
C ILE A 19 -8.42 12.60 4.02
N GLY A 20 -9.45 11.75 4.05
CA GLY A 20 -9.34 10.38 4.58
C GLY A 20 -8.31 9.57 3.82
N GLY A 21 -8.33 9.61 2.50
CA GLY A 21 -7.35 8.98 1.62
C GLY A 21 -5.94 9.46 1.95
N PHE A 22 -5.73 10.77 2.05
CA PHE A 22 -4.42 11.35 2.37
C PHE A 22 -3.87 10.87 3.72
N LEU A 23 -4.70 10.89 4.77
CA LEU A 23 -4.28 10.44 6.11
C LEU A 23 -3.95 8.94 6.11
N VAL A 24 -4.78 8.12 5.47
CA VAL A 24 -4.54 6.67 5.35
C VAL A 24 -3.26 6.40 4.56
N GLY A 25 -3.09 7.06 3.40
CA GLY A 25 -1.89 6.91 2.56
C GLY A 25 -0.62 7.30 3.31
N TYR A 26 -0.65 8.40 4.07
CA TYR A 26 0.47 8.84 4.90
C TYR A 26 0.82 7.82 5.98
N ALA A 27 -0.19 7.30 6.70
CA ALA A 27 0.00 6.30 7.74
C ALA A 27 0.57 4.98 7.17
N VAL A 28 0.00 4.50 6.06
CA VAL A 28 0.45 3.29 5.36
C VAL A 28 1.93 3.41 4.96
N LYS A 29 2.33 4.55 4.39
CA LYS A 29 3.72 4.78 3.99
C LYS A 29 4.69 4.71 5.16
N LYS A 30 4.31 5.25 6.31
CA LYS A 30 5.13 5.21 7.54
C LYS A 30 5.28 3.78 8.07
N ILE A 31 4.21 3.00 8.05
CA ILE A 31 4.21 1.58 8.42
C ILE A 31 5.09 0.76 7.47
N ILE A 32 4.96 0.96 6.16
CA ILE A 32 5.78 0.29 5.14
C ILE A 32 7.27 0.59 5.34
N LYS A 33 7.65 1.84 5.66
CA LYS A 33 9.06 2.17 5.94
C LYS A 33 9.62 1.36 7.11
N ILE A 34 8.86 1.24 8.21
CA ILE A 34 9.29 0.46 9.39
C ILE A 34 9.40 -1.03 9.04
N LEU A 35 8.39 -1.58 8.36
CA LEU A 35 8.39 -2.97 7.91
C LEU A 35 9.56 -3.26 6.96
N ALA A 36 9.84 -2.37 6.01
CA ALA A 36 10.94 -2.53 5.06
C ALA A 36 12.29 -2.57 5.77
N VAL A 37 12.52 -1.70 6.76
CA VAL A 37 13.73 -1.71 7.58
C VAL A 37 13.83 -3.02 8.38
N LEU A 38 12.73 -3.46 9.00
CA LEU A 38 12.72 -4.70 9.78
C LEU A 38 13.00 -5.94 8.92
N ILE A 39 12.37 -6.05 7.76
CA ILE A 39 12.57 -7.15 6.82
C ILE A 39 14.02 -7.12 6.28
N GLY A 40 14.51 -5.95 5.89
CA GLY A 40 15.90 -5.80 5.42
C GLY A 40 16.91 -6.21 6.48
N ALA A 41 16.73 -5.75 7.72
CA ALA A 41 17.58 -6.14 8.85
C ALA A 41 17.54 -7.65 9.11
N PHE A 42 16.35 -8.25 9.02
CA PHE A 42 16.17 -9.70 9.19
C PHE A 42 16.88 -10.50 8.08
N ILE A 43 16.82 -10.06 6.83
CA ILE A 43 17.55 -10.69 5.72
C ILE A 43 19.06 -10.60 5.95
N VAL A 44 19.58 -9.43 6.32
CA VAL A 44 21.01 -9.25 6.63
C VAL A 44 21.43 -10.17 7.78
N PHE A 45 20.60 -10.30 8.81
CA PHE A 45 20.86 -11.20 9.93
C PHE A 45 20.95 -12.67 9.50
N ILE A 46 20.02 -13.16 8.67
CA ILE A 46 20.08 -14.53 8.14
C ILE A 46 21.32 -14.75 7.28
N LEU A 47 21.65 -13.81 6.39
CA LEU A 47 22.85 -13.89 5.54
C LEU A 47 24.12 -13.92 6.38
N TYR A 48 24.18 -13.13 7.47
CA TYR A 48 25.31 -13.15 8.39
C TYR A 48 25.44 -14.51 9.10
N LEU A 49 24.34 -15.08 9.62
CA LEU A 49 24.34 -16.42 10.22
C LEU A 49 24.75 -17.51 9.21
N GLY A 50 24.36 -17.35 7.94
CA GLY A 50 24.80 -18.20 6.84
C GLY A 50 26.30 -18.09 6.59
N TYR A 51 26.84 -16.87 6.60
CA TYR A 51 28.25 -16.59 6.37
C TYR A 51 29.16 -17.19 7.44
N ILE A 52 28.78 -17.09 8.73
CA ILE A 52 29.54 -17.68 9.84
C ILE A 52 29.32 -19.19 9.99
N GLY A 53 28.50 -19.81 9.12
CA GLY A 53 28.24 -21.25 9.11
C GLY A 53 27.28 -21.76 10.19
N VAL A 54 26.57 -20.87 10.89
CA VAL A 54 25.57 -21.23 11.91
C VAL A 54 24.28 -21.75 11.25
N LEU A 55 23.95 -21.28 10.05
CA LEU A 55 22.80 -21.74 9.26
C LEU A 55 23.24 -22.14 7.84
N ASN A 56 22.66 -23.22 7.31
CA ASN A 56 22.79 -23.54 5.89
C ASN A 56 21.61 -22.92 5.12
N VAL A 57 21.89 -21.92 4.29
CA VAL A 57 20.86 -21.22 3.51
C VAL A 57 20.68 -21.92 2.16
N ASN A 58 19.49 -22.48 1.93
CA ASN A 58 19.12 -23.06 0.65
C ASN A 58 18.60 -21.98 -0.30
N TYR A 59 19.43 -21.57 -1.26
CA TYR A 59 19.11 -20.49 -2.18
C TYR A 59 18.03 -20.86 -3.22
N ASP A 60 17.89 -22.14 -3.58
CA ASP A 60 16.86 -22.59 -4.51
C ASP A 60 15.46 -22.40 -3.90
N LYS A 61 15.27 -22.88 -2.66
CA LYS A 61 14.02 -22.70 -1.91
C LYS A 61 13.74 -21.24 -1.61
N LEU A 62 14.77 -20.43 -1.39
CA LEU A 62 14.62 -19.00 -1.18
C LEU A 62 14.11 -18.32 -2.46
N THR A 63 14.66 -18.68 -3.62
CA THR A 63 14.24 -18.17 -4.93
C THR A 63 12.80 -18.58 -5.23
N ASP A 64 12.45 -19.85 -5.03
CA ASP A 64 11.07 -20.36 -5.18
C ASP A 64 10.07 -19.58 -4.31
N PHE A 65 10.47 -19.24 -3.08
CA PHE A 65 9.62 -18.48 -2.17
C PHE A 65 9.38 -17.06 -2.69
N VAL A 66 10.43 -16.39 -3.18
CA VAL A 66 10.33 -15.05 -3.78
C VAL A 66 9.47 -15.08 -5.04
N GLU A 67 9.67 -16.06 -5.92
CA GLU A 67 8.87 -16.22 -7.14
C GLU A 67 7.39 -16.44 -6.84
N LYS A 68 7.07 -17.23 -5.81
CA LYS A 68 5.67 -17.40 -5.35
C LYS A 68 5.09 -16.13 -4.74
N ALA A 69 5.90 -15.26 -4.15
CA ALA A 69 5.45 -14.00 -3.57
C ALA A 69 5.18 -12.91 -4.63
N MET A 70 5.94 -12.89 -5.74
CA MET A 70 5.84 -11.89 -6.82
C MET A 70 4.41 -11.69 -7.37
N PRO A 71 3.62 -12.75 -7.69
CA PRO A 71 2.25 -12.59 -8.18
C PRO A 71 1.30 -11.87 -7.22
N TYR A 72 1.55 -11.90 -5.90
CA TYR A 72 0.74 -11.21 -4.91
C TYR A 72 0.99 -9.69 -4.93
N LEU A 73 2.21 -9.27 -5.24
CA LEU A 73 2.54 -7.85 -5.44
C LEU A 73 1.87 -7.30 -6.70
N GLU A 74 1.86 -8.08 -7.78
CA GLU A 74 1.25 -7.66 -9.05
C GLU A 74 -0.28 -7.57 -9.00
N LYS A 75 -0.93 -8.37 -8.15
CA LYS A 75 -2.39 -8.33 -7.95
C LYS A 75 -2.86 -7.22 -7.02
N ALA A 76 -1.95 -6.55 -6.32
CA ALA A 76 -2.29 -5.46 -5.40
C ALA A 76 -3.11 -4.31 -6.02
N PRO A 77 -3.00 -3.91 -7.30
CA PRO A 77 -3.88 -2.88 -7.85
C PRO A 77 -5.28 -3.41 -8.21
N GLY A 78 -5.48 -4.72 -8.32
CA GLY A 78 -6.73 -5.32 -8.82
C GLY A 78 -7.95 -5.06 -7.94
N PHE A 79 -7.76 -4.89 -6.63
CA PHE A 79 -8.85 -4.54 -5.70
C PHE A 79 -9.28 -3.07 -5.79
N LEU A 80 -8.49 -2.22 -6.46
CA LEU A 80 -8.79 -0.80 -6.63
C LEU A 80 -9.80 -0.57 -7.77
N LEU A 81 -9.81 -1.45 -8.79
CA LEU A 81 -10.67 -1.33 -9.98
C LEU A 81 -12.18 -1.22 -9.65
N PRO A 82 -12.74 -1.99 -8.70
CA PRO A 82 -14.14 -1.85 -8.30
C PRO A 82 -14.41 -0.56 -7.51
N MET A 83 -13.45 -0.03 -6.75
CA MET A 83 -13.64 1.23 -6.00
C MET A 83 -13.84 2.42 -6.95
N ILE A 84 -13.12 2.47 -8.07
CA ILE A 84 -13.21 3.56 -9.07
C ILE A 84 -14.63 3.73 -9.64
N SER A 85 -15.46 2.69 -9.58
CA SER A 85 -16.86 2.74 -10.02
C SER A 85 -17.78 3.57 -9.11
N SER A 86 -17.37 3.87 -7.88
CA SER A 86 -18.05 4.81 -6.95
C SER A 86 -17.47 6.23 -7.10
N LEU A 87 -17.89 6.93 -8.16
CA LEU A 87 -17.15 8.06 -8.75
C LEU A 87 -16.69 9.18 -7.79
N PRO A 88 -17.52 9.79 -6.91
CA PRO A 88 -17.09 10.98 -6.17
C PRO A 88 -16.15 10.67 -5.00
N PHE A 89 -16.54 9.71 -4.16
CA PHE A 89 -15.78 9.35 -2.96
C PHE A 89 -14.51 8.57 -3.31
N ALA A 90 -14.60 7.53 -4.14
CA ALA A 90 -13.41 6.74 -4.44
C ALA A 90 -12.39 7.49 -5.29
N GLY A 91 -12.84 8.31 -6.24
CA GLY A 91 -11.93 9.16 -7.03
C GLY A 91 -11.13 10.11 -6.14
N SER A 92 -11.82 10.81 -5.22
CA SER A 92 -11.16 11.71 -4.28
C SER A 92 -10.28 10.97 -3.26
N PHE A 93 -10.73 9.82 -2.75
CA PHE A 93 -9.97 8.97 -1.84
C PHE A 93 -8.69 8.45 -2.47
N LEU A 94 -8.73 7.92 -3.69
CA LEU A 94 -7.54 7.41 -4.37
C LEU A 94 -6.52 8.52 -4.64
N LEU A 95 -6.99 9.70 -5.06
CA LEU A 95 -6.12 10.87 -5.25
C LEU A 95 -5.50 11.31 -3.92
N GLY A 96 -6.31 11.43 -2.87
CA GLY A 96 -5.83 11.72 -1.52
C GLY A 96 -4.80 10.70 -1.05
N PHE A 97 -5.10 9.42 -1.20
CA PHE A 97 -4.27 8.29 -0.83
C PHE A 97 -2.93 8.28 -1.56
N ALA A 98 -2.92 8.49 -2.88
CA ALA A 98 -1.70 8.59 -3.66
C ALA A 98 -0.81 9.76 -3.18
N LEU A 99 -1.42 10.92 -2.90
CA LEU A 99 -0.70 12.08 -2.35
C LEU A 99 -0.18 11.82 -0.94
N GLY A 100 -0.96 11.13 -0.10
CA GLY A 100 -0.56 10.69 1.24
C GLY A 100 0.64 9.75 1.19
N LEU A 101 0.59 8.74 0.31
CA LEU A 101 1.70 7.80 0.07
C LEU A 101 2.97 8.50 -0.44
N LYS A 102 2.84 9.53 -1.28
CA LYS A 102 3.97 10.30 -1.79
C LYS A 102 4.62 11.17 -0.70
N LYS A 103 3.82 11.66 0.25
CA LYS A 103 4.27 12.59 1.30
C LYS A 103 4.71 11.90 2.60
N GLY A 104 4.26 10.67 2.84
CA GLY A 104 4.65 9.86 4.01
C GLY A 104 6.05 9.29 3.94
#